data_AF-A0A1W9W7X1-F1
#
_entry.id   AF-A0A1W9W7X1-F1
#
_cell.length_a   1.000
_cell.length_b   1.000
_cell.length_c   1.000
_cell.angle_alpha   90.00
_cell.angle_beta   90.00
_cell.angle_gamma   90.00
#
_symmetry.space_group_name_H-M   'P 1'
#
loop_
_entity.id
_entity.type
_entity.pdbx_description
1 polymer ?
#
loop_
_entity_poly.entity_id
_entity_poly.type
_entity_poly.pdbx_seq_one_letter_code
_entity_poly.pdbx_strand_id
1 'polypeptide(L)'
;MSGLTPLQAGAVFVVGSVGGLLPDLDSDTGKPLAFLFHLVSVLIPSLLFARAVQIGGDSPEFLVCYFAGSYLFINYVVCAIVKKVTVHRGMMHSIPFVFVCAGVAYILFKPSGTQVAAMVGLAVSLGCLVHL
;
A
#
# COMPACT_ATOMS: atom_id res chain seq x y z
N MET A 1 28.92 -7.31 5.28
CA MET A 1 27.50 -6.92 5.26
C MET A 1 27.26 -6.18 3.96
N SER A 2 26.74 -6.83 2.93
CA SER A 2 26.32 -6.12 1.71
C SER A 2 25.15 -5.22 2.07
N GLY A 3 25.34 -3.90 1.94
CA GLY A 3 24.30 -2.92 2.22
C GLY A 3 23.09 -3.07 1.30
N LEU A 4 22.02 -2.33 1.59
CA LEU A 4 20.87 -2.23 0.70
C LEU A 4 21.32 -1.74 -0.68
N THR A 5 20.81 -2.37 -1.73
CA THR A 5 20.92 -1.79 -3.07
C THR A 5 20.12 -0.47 -3.12
N PRO A 6 20.48 0.49 -3.99
CA PRO A 6 19.73 1.74 -4.12
C PRO A 6 18.23 1.53 -4.38
N LEU A 7 17.88 0.48 -5.14
CA LEU A 7 16.49 0.12 -5.41
C LEU A 7 15.77 -0.36 -4.15
N GLN A 8 16.41 -1.21 -3.34
CA GLN A 8 15.85 -1.67 -2.08
C GLN A 8 15.72 -0.52 -1.08
N ALA A 9 16.71 0.38 -1.02
CA ALA A 9 16.64 1.58 -0.18
C ALA A 9 15.48 2.48 -0.60
N GLY A 10 15.28 2.70 -1.90
CA GLY A 10 14.13 3.43 -2.43
C GLY A 10 12.80 2.76 -2.06
N ALA A 11 12.70 1.44 -2.19
CA ALA A 11 11.51 0.69 -1.80
C ALA A 11 11.22 0.81 -0.29
N VAL A 12 12.23 0.69 0.57
CA VAL A 12 12.11 0.88 2.03
C VAL A 12 11.59 2.27 2.34
N PHE A 13 12.13 3.32 1.69
CA PHE A 13 11.69 4.69 1.89
C PHE A 13 10.23 4.91 1.50
N VAL A 14 9.82 4.43 0.31
CA VAL A 14 8.45 4.58 -0.18
C VAL A 14 7.47 3.83 0.72
N VAL A 15 7.76 2.57 1.05
CA VAL A 15 6.87 1.75 1.87
C VAL A 15 6.78 2.27 3.30
N GLY A 16 7.90 2.72 3.89
CA GLY A 16 7.90 3.36 5.19
C GLY A 16 7.08 4.66 5.22
N SER A 17 7.20 5.50 4.18
CA SER A 17 6.42 6.72 4.05
C SER A 17 4.93 6.43 3.94
N VAL A 18 4.53 5.45 3.12
CA VAL A 18 3.15 4.97 3.03
C VAL A 18 2.68 4.37 4.36
N GLY A 19 3.57 3.67 5.08
CA GLY A 19 3.33 3.13 6.41
C GLY A 19 2.89 4.19 7.42
N GLY A 20 3.50 5.38 7.39
CA GLY A 20 3.10 6.49 8.25
C GLY A 20 1.69 7.00 8.00
N LEU A 21 1.15 6.84 6.80
CA LEU A 21 -0.24 7.22 6.49
C LEU A 21 -1.28 6.18 6.95
N LEU A 22 -0.85 4.99 7.39
CA LEU A 22 -1.76 3.90 7.75
C LEU A 22 -2.61 4.17 9.01
N PRO A 23 -2.08 4.77 10.09
CA PRO A 23 -2.90 5.11 11.27
C PRO A 23 -3.99 6.15 10.97
N ASP A 24 -3.71 7.08 10.06
CA ASP A 24 -4.63 8.15 9.65
C ASP A 24 -5.80 7.68 8.77
N LEU A 25 -5.79 6.41 8.33
CA LEU A 25 -6.95 5.78 7.69
C LEU A 25 -8.18 5.75 8.60
N ASP A 26 -7.96 5.85 9.91
CA ASP A 26 -9.00 5.92 10.95
C ASP A 26 -9.38 7.38 11.31
N SER A 27 -9.00 8.37 10.48
CA SER A 27 -9.49 9.74 10.63
C SER A 27 -10.80 10.01 9.86
N ASP A 28 -11.78 10.63 10.52
CA ASP A 28 -13.11 10.96 9.96
C ASP A 28 -13.06 11.94 8.77
N THR A 29 -11.91 12.60 8.55
CA THR A 29 -11.79 13.63 7.50
C THR A 29 -11.76 13.05 6.08
N GLY A 30 -11.61 11.72 5.93
CA GLY A 30 -11.65 11.02 4.64
C GLY A 30 -10.51 11.35 3.67
N LYS A 31 -9.67 12.36 3.95
CA LYS A 31 -8.57 12.82 3.09
C LYS A 31 -7.41 11.81 3.03
N PRO A 32 -6.90 11.27 4.15
CA PRO A 32 -5.82 10.27 4.09
C PRO A 32 -6.28 8.97 3.42
N LEU A 33 -7.52 8.55 3.71
CA LEU A 33 -8.15 7.41 3.06
C LEU A 33 -8.26 7.60 1.54
N ALA A 34 -8.76 8.75 1.09
CA ALA A 34 -8.84 9.05 -0.35
C ALA A 34 -7.46 9.04 -1.01
N PHE A 35 -6.44 9.61 -0.36
CA PHE A 35 -5.07 9.58 -0.87
C PHE A 35 -4.53 8.15 -1.00
N LEU A 36 -4.75 7.29 0.01
CA LEU A 36 -4.32 5.89 -0.06
C LEU A 36 -5.02 5.17 -1.22
N PHE A 37 -6.33 5.34 -1.39
CA PHE A 37 -7.06 4.71 -2.49
C PHE A 37 -6.57 5.19 -3.86
N HIS A 38 -6.26 6.48 -4.03
CA HIS A 38 -5.64 6.98 -5.26
C HIS A 38 -4.29 6.31 -5.51
N LEU A 39 -3.44 6.19 -4.49
CA LEU A 39 -2.13 5.56 -4.63
C LEU A 39 -2.25 4.07 -4.98
N VAL A 40 -3.09 3.33 -4.26
CA VAL A 40 -3.37 1.91 -4.50
C VAL A 40 -3.96 1.69 -5.90
N SER A 41 -4.82 2.60 -6.37
CA SER A 41 -5.45 2.52 -7.68
C SER A 41 -4.49 2.68 -8.86
N VAL A 42 -3.29 3.21 -8.62
CA VAL A 42 -2.21 3.28 -9.61
C VAL A 42 -1.26 2.09 -9.44
N LEU A 43 -0.86 1.79 -8.20
CA LEU A 43 0.15 0.77 -7.92
C LEU A 43 -0.35 -0.64 -8.23
N ILE A 44 -1.56 -1.03 -7.81
CA ILE A 44 -2.07 -2.39 -8.04
C ILE A 44 -2.15 -2.70 -9.55
N PRO A 45 -2.78 -1.85 -10.38
CA PRO A 45 -2.86 -2.14 -11.81
C PRO A 45 -1.49 -2.15 -12.48
N SER A 46 -0.55 -1.31 -12.04
CA SER A 46 0.82 -1.28 -12.55
C SER A 46 1.58 -2.57 -12.21
N LEU A 47 1.43 -3.09 -10.99
CA LEU A 47 2.05 -4.36 -10.58
C LEU A 47 1.46 -5.57 -11.32
N LEU A 48 0.18 -5.51 -11.66
CA LEU A 48 -0.51 -6.56 -12.40
C LEU A 48 -0.44 -6.39 -13.92
N PHE A 49 0.23 -5.34 -14.42
CA PHE A 49 0.29 -4.99 -15.84
C PHE A 49 0.72 -6.16 -16.73
N ALA A 50 1.79 -6.88 -16.36
CA ALA A 50 2.27 -8.02 -17.14
C ALA A 50 1.22 -9.14 -17.27
N ARG A 51 0.38 -9.32 -16.24
CA ARG A 51 -0.73 -10.29 -16.28
C ARG A 51 -1.90 -9.76 -17.09
N ALA A 52 -2.21 -8.48 -16.98
CA ALA A 52 -3.26 -7.84 -17.76
C ALA A 52 -2.98 -7.93 -19.26
N VAL A 53 -1.74 -7.65 -19.69
CA VAL A 53 -1.32 -7.76 -21.09
C VAL A 53 -1.41 -9.20 -21.62
N GLN A 54 -1.12 -10.21 -20.78
CA GLN A 54 -1.30 -11.61 -21.16
C GLN A 54 -2.77 -11.98 -21.46
N ILE A 55 -3.72 -11.26 -20.87
CA ILE A 55 -5.17 -11.55 -21.00
C ILE A 55 -5.81 -10.73 -22.11
N GLY A 56 -5.53 -9.43 -22.15
CA GLY A 56 -6.21 -8.48 -23.05
C GLY A 56 -5.34 -7.90 -24.16
N GLY A 57 -4.06 -8.28 -24.23
CA GLY A 57 -3.10 -7.75 -25.19
C GLY A 57 -2.47 -6.42 -24.76
N ASP A 58 -1.67 -5.86 -25.65
CA ASP A 58 -0.90 -4.63 -25.47
C ASP A 58 -1.44 -3.46 -26.33
N SER A 59 -2.69 -3.58 -26.82
CA SER A 59 -3.30 -2.53 -27.63
C SER A 59 -3.53 -1.26 -26.80
N PRO A 60 -3.34 -0.05 -27.38
CA PRO A 60 -3.54 1.21 -26.66
C PRO A 60 -4.94 1.33 -26.05
N GLU A 61 -5.97 0.84 -26.73
CA GLU A 61 -7.37 0.87 -26.29
C GLU A 61 -7.55 0.02 -25.04
N PHE A 62 -6.99 -1.19 -25.02
CA PHE A 62 -7.04 -2.06 -23.84
C PHE A 62 -6.34 -1.42 -22.65
N LEU A 63 -5.15 -0.84 -22.85
CA LEU A 63 -4.39 -0.21 -21.77
C LEU A 63 -5.14 0.98 -21.15
N VAL A 64 -5.72 1.85 -21.98
CA VAL A 64 -6.53 2.98 -21.52
C VAL A 64 -7.72 2.47 -20.70
N CYS A 65 -8.47 1.48 -21.21
CA CYS A 65 -9.60 0.89 -20.50
C CYS A 65 -9.18 0.19 -19.20
N TYR A 66 -8.04 -0.51 -19.20
CA TYR A 66 -7.52 -1.23 -18.04
C TYR A 66 -7.16 -0.28 -16.91
N PHE A 67 -6.35 0.74 -17.18
CA PHE A 67 -5.92 1.70 -16.15
C PHE A 67 -7.08 2.58 -15.69
N ALA A 68 -7.88 3.14 -16.61
CA ALA A 68 -9.03 3.96 -16.24
C ALA A 68 -10.09 3.15 -15.49
N GLY A 69 -10.41 1.95 -15.97
CA GLY A 69 -11.36 1.04 -15.32
C GLY A 69 -10.90 0.64 -13.93
N SER A 70 -9.63 0.27 -13.77
CA SER A 70 -9.07 -0.07 -12.46
C SER A 70 -9.09 1.12 -11.49
N TYR A 71 -8.74 2.32 -11.99
CA TYR A 71 -8.79 3.54 -11.19
C TYR A 71 -10.20 3.81 -10.66
N LEU A 72 -11.20 3.80 -11.55
CA LEU A 72 -12.59 4.04 -11.17
C LEU A 72 -13.11 2.93 -10.23
N PHE A 73 -12.82 1.67 -10.53
CA PHE A 73 -13.25 0.54 -9.72
C PHE A 73 -12.70 0.62 -8.29
N ILE A 74 -11.41 0.87 -8.12
CA ILE A 74 -10.77 0.93 -6.81
C ILE A 74 -11.27 2.14 -6.01
N ASN A 75 -11.31 3.33 -6.62
CA ASN A 75 -11.65 4.56 -5.90
C ASN A 75 -13.14 4.71 -5.58
N TYR A 76 -14.03 4.18 -6.41
CA TYR A 76 -15.48 4.34 -6.20
C TYR A 76 -16.15 3.09 -5.66
N VAL A 77 -15.81 1.89 -6.17
CA VAL A 77 -16.47 0.65 -5.74
C VAL A 77 -15.80 0.09 -4.50
N VAL A 78 -14.50 -0.19 -4.56
CA VAL A 78 -13.78 -0.81 -3.44
C VAL A 78 -13.77 0.12 -2.22
N CYS A 79 -13.48 1.41 -2.41
CA CYS A 79 -13.52 2.40 -1.33
C CYS A 79 -14.90 2.51 -0.67
N ALA A 80 -15.99 2.51 -1.44
CA ALA A 80 -17.34 2.55 -0.89
C ALA A 80 -17.70 1.27 -0.10
N ILE A 81 -17.28 0.10 -0.59
CA ILE A 81 -17.44 -1.16 0.15
C ILE A 81 -16.68 -1.11 1.47
N VAL A 82 -15.41 -0.71 1.44
CA VAL A 82 -14.58 -0.61 2.65
C VAL A 82 -15.24 0.32 3.66
N LYS A 83 -15.62 1.54 3.27
CA LYS A 83 -16.31 2.51 4.13
C LYS A 83 -17.61 1.96 4.75
N LYS A 84 -18.33 1.09 4.04
CA LYS A 84 -19.58 0.51 4.53
C LYS A 84 -19.35 -0.64 5.51
N VAL A 85 -18.27 -1.39 5.34
CA VAL A 85 -17.94 -2.57 6.16
C VAL A 85 -17.12 -2.20 7.40
N THR A 86 -16.26 -1.19 7.30
CA THR A 86 -15.39 -0.75 8.41
C THR A 86 -16.13 0.22 9.32
N VAL A 87 -16.12 -0.06 10.62
CA VAL A 87 -16.56 0.88 11.65
C VAL A 87 -15.34 1.59 12.21
N HIS A 88 -15.30 2.93 12.15
CA HIS A 88 -14.27 3.74 12.81
C HIS A 88 -14.33 3.50 14.31
N ARG A 89 -13.29 2.90 14.89
CA ARG A 89 -13.19 2.68 16.34
C ARG A 89 -11.86 3.16 16.95
N GLY A 90 -11.05 3.91 16.21
CA GLY A 90 -9.74 4.38 16.70
C GLY A 90 -8.70 3.27 16.84
N MET A 91 -8.95 2.07 16.28
CA MET A 91 -8.04 0.93 16.42
C MET A 91 -6.73 1.12 15.67
N MET A 92 -6.69 1.96 14.64
CA MET A 92 -5.46 2.15 13.84
C MET A 92 -4.43 3.05 14.54
N HIS A 93 -4.80 3.73 15.64
CA HIS A 93 -3.88 4.41 16.55
C HIS A 93 -3.53 3.49 17.74
N SER A 94 -3.01 2.29 17.46
CA SER A 94 -2.67 1.34 18.52
C SER A 94 -1.38 0.58 18.25
N ILE A 95 -0.69 0.19 19.34
CA ILE A 95 0.51 -0.64 19.27
C ILE A 95 0.25 -1.98 18.55
N PRO A 96 -0.86 -2.71 18.79
CA PRO A 96 -1.18 -3.90 18.01
C PRO A 96 -1.27 -3.66 16.50
N PHE A 97 -1.84 -2.51 16.07
CA PHE A 97 -1.91 -2.16 14.66
C PHE A 97 -0.53 -1.97 14.03
N VAL A 98 0.40 -1.31 14.75
CA VAL A 98 1.80 -1.14 14.32
C VAL A 98 2.45 -2.50 14.05
N PHE A 99 2.28 -3.48 14.94
CA PHE A 99 2.85 -4.82 14.75
C PHE A 99 2.24 -5.57 13.55
N VAL A 100 0.93 -5.40 13.31
CA VAL A 100 0.28 -5.99 12.14
C VAL A 100 0.83 -5.39 10.85
N CYS A 101 0.91 -4.06 10.76
CA CYS A 101 1.47 -3.38 9.58
C CYS A 101 2.93 -3.78 9.34
N ALA A 102 3.76 -3.80 10.38
CA ALA A 102 5.15 -4.21 10.30
C ALA A 102 5.30 -5.68 9.87
N GLY A 103 4.46 -6.58 10.40
CA GLY A 103 4.45 -8.00 10.07
C GLY A 103 4.04 -8.25 8.62
N VAL A 104 3.01 -7.57 8.13
CA VAL A 104 2.60 -7.63 6.72
C VAL A 104 3.72 -7.14 5.82
N ALA A 105 4.34 -6.01 6.15
CA ALA A 105 5.44 -5.45 5.37
C ALA A 105 6.67 -6.37 5.36
N TYR A 106 7.00 -7.00 6.49
CA TYR A 106 8.06 -8.00 6.57
C TYR A 106 7.77 -9.21 5.66
N ILE A 107 6.56 -9.77 5.71
CA ILE A 107 6.19 -10.95 4.89
C ILE A 107 6.28 -10.62 3.40
N LEU A 108 5.83 -9.43 2.99
CA LEU A 108 5.89 -8.99 1.60
C LEU A 108 7.32 -8.91 1.05
N PHE A 109 8.28 -8.47 1.88
CA PHE A 109 9.68 -8.30 1.46
C PHE A 109 10.59 -9.49 1.83
N LYS A 110 10.05 -10.53 2.48
CA LYS A 110 10.78 -11.77 2.81
C LYS A 110 11.49 -12.41 1.59
N PRO A 111 10.90 -12.45 0.38
CA PRO A 111 11.59 -12.98 -0.80
C PRO A 111 12.86 -12.22 -1.20
N SER A 112 12.97 -10.94 -0.82
CA SER A 112 14.17 -10.10 -1.06
C SER A 112 15.26 -10.28 -0.01
N GLY A 113 15.06 -11.16 0.98
CA GLY A 113 16.00 -11.49 2.04
C GLY A 113 15.62 -10.90 3.40
N THR A 114 16.02 -11.60 4.46
CA THR A 114 15.68 -11.27 5.85
C THR A 114 16.07 -9.85 6.28
N GLN A 115 17.21 -9.34 5.78
CA GLN A 115 17.66 -7.99 6.09
C GLN A 115 16.74 -6.92 5.51
N VAL A 116 16.39 -7.02 4.22
CA VAL A 116 15.47 -6.08 3.55
C VAL A 116 14.09 -6.14 4.21
N ALA A 117 13.59 -7.34 4.45
CA ALA A 117 12.30 -7.55 5.12
C ALA A 117 12.25 -6.90 6.51
N ALA A 118 13.32 -7.05 7.30
CA ALA A 118 13.42 -6.42 8.62
C ALA A 118 13.48 -4.90 8.53
N MET A 119 14.25 -4.34 7.57
CA MET A 119 14.37 -2.89 7.38
C MET A 119 13.05 -2.27 6.92
N VAL A 120 12.31 -2.92 6.03
CA VAL A 120 10.97 -2.47 5.63
C VAL A 120 9.99 -2.55 6.80
N GLY A 121 9.98 -3.67 7.54
CA GLY A 121 9.14 -3.83 8.72
C GLY A 121 9.39 -2.72 9.75
N LEU A 122 10.65 -2.43 10.06
CA LEU A 122 11.06 -1.35 10.95
C LEU A 122 10.65 0.03 10.42
N ALA A 123 10.84 0.30 9.13
CA ALA A 123 10.45 1.57 8.51
C ALA A 123 8.94 1.81 8.62
N VAL A 124 8.12 0.79 8.37
CA VAL A 124 6.66 0.86 8.55
C VAL A 124 6.30 1.04 10.02
N SER A 125 6.94 0.32 10.94
CA SER A 125 6.71 0.50 12.39
C SER A 125 6.96 1.93 12.83
N LEU A 126 8.11 2.49 12.44
CA LEU A 126 8.49 3.86 12.79
C LEU A 126 7.52 4.87 12.19
N GLY A 127 7.10 4.67 10.93
CA GLY A 127 6.07 5.49 10.31
C GLY A 127 4.77 5.49 11.11
N CYS A 128 4.24 4.32 11.45
CA CYS A 128 3.01 4.22 12.24
C CYS A 128 3.14 4.84 13.65
N LEU A 129 4.32 4.69 14.28
CA LEU A 129 4.56 5.21 15.63
C LEU A 129 4.59 6.74 15.73
N VAL A 130 4.86 7.46 14.64
CA VAL A 130 4.83 8.94 14.63
C VAL A 130 3.41 9.48 14.88
N HIS A 131 2.38 8.68 14.59
CA HIS A 131 0.98 9.06 14.73
C HIS A 131 0.33 8.57 16.04
N LEU A 132 1.01 7.75 16.84
CA LEU A 132 0.51 7.31 18.15
C LEU A 132 0.67 8.43 19.20
#